data_AF-A0A9W7A8W1-F1
#
_entry.id   AF-A0A9W7A8W1-F1
#
_cell.length_a   1.000
_cell.length_b   1.000
_cell.length_c   1.000
_cell.angle_alpha   90.00
_cell.angle_beta   90.00
_cell.angle_gamma   90.00
#
_symmetry.space_group_name_H-M   'P 1'
#
loop_
_entity.id
_entity.type
_entity.pdbx_description
1 polymer ?
#
loop_
_entity_poly.entity_id
_entity_poly.type
_entity_poly.pdbx_seq_one_letter_code
_entity_poly.pdbx_strand_id
1 'polypeptide(L)'
;MLQLHHHQESTIPPIFHVQSPSVSSALTEIESWTKIYPGKVLEYDGQEEFEDHTHVVWTDKSCAKIILQSNQRIQKIYSTLTQTIQRLDFCRYIFLHKFGGVYHDADYTLELPILNYIPEGVGVVESPYRYNEDVQNR
;
A
#
# COMPACT_ATOMS: atom_id res chain seq x y z
N MET A 1 17.93 16.88 -27.56
CA MET A 1 16.53 16.68 -28.01
C MET A 1 15.90 15.74 -27.00
N LEU A 2 15.22 16.28 -25.97
CA LEU A 2 14.56 15.45 -24.96
C LEU A 2 13.39 14.72 -25.65
N GLN A 3 13.44 13.39 -25.66
CA GLN A 3 12.30 12.59 -26.10
C GLN A 3 11.17 12.81 -25.09
N LEU A 4 10.08 13.43 -25.55
CA LEU A 4 8.80 13.39 -24.88
C LEU A 4 8.35 11.93 -24.90
N HIS A 5 8.58 11.21 -23.81
CA HIS A 5 7.94 9.92 -23.61
C HIS A 5 6.44 10.17 -23.60
N HIS A 6 5.72 9.53 -24.51
CA HIS A 6 4.27 9.47 -24.46
C HIS A 6 3.87 8.98 -23.06
N HIS A 7 3.16 9.81 -22.29
CA HIS A 7 2.51 9.38 -21.06
C HIS A 7 1.49 8.30 -21.45
N GLN A 8 1.85 7.03 -21.28
CA GLN A 8 0.85 5.97 -21.20
C GLN A 8 0.14 6.15 -19.85
N GLU A 9 -1.19 6.20 -19.88
CA GLU A 9 -1.98 6.16 -18.66
C GLU A 9 -1.64 4.87 -17.90
N SER A 10 -1.39 5.00 -16.60
CA SER A 10 -1.04 3.84 -15.77
C SER A 10 -2.22 2.87 -15.70
N THR A 11 -1.93 1.58 -15.82
CA THR A 11 -2.93 0.52 -15.59
C THR A 11 -3.11 0.21 -14.10
N ILE A 12 -2.36 0.86 -13.21
CA ILE A 12 -2.44 0.65 -11.77
C ILE A 12 -3.69 1.39 -11.27
N PRO A 13 -4.62 0.70 -10.59
CA PRO A 13 -5.76 1.36 -9.96
C PRO A 13 -5.28 2.46 -9.02
N PRO A 14 -5.83 3.68 -9.05
CA PRO A 14 -5.39 4.78 -8.21
C PRO A 14 -5.91 4.61 -6.76
N ILE A 15 -5.56 3.50 -6.12
CA ILE A 15 -5.93 3.16 -4.74
C ILE A 15 -4.64 3.19 -3.92
N PHE A 16 -4.65 3.93 -2.82
CA PHE A 16 -3.48 4.13 -1.98
C PHE A 16 -3.67 3.43 -0.63
N HIS A 17 -2.74 2.59 -0.24
CA HIS A 17 -2.81 1.77 0.96
C HIS A 17 -1.72 2.18 1.95
N VAL A 18 -2.13 2.41 3.20
CA VAL A 18 -1.22 2.67 4.32
C VAL A 18 -1.59 1.80 5.50
N GLN A 19 -0.60 1.25 6.21
CA GLN A 19 -0.82 0.60 7.50
C GLN A 19 -0.56 1.59 8.63
N SER A 20 -1.54 1.76 9.52
CA SER A 20 -1.47 2.73 10.61
C SER A 20 -2.30 2.25 11.80
N PRO A 21 -1.94 2.58 13.06
CA PRO A 21 -2.69 2.15 14.23
C PRO A 21 -4.15 2.62 14.25
N SER A 22 -4.45 3.76 13.61
CA SER A 22 -5.79 4.33 13.54
C SER A 22 -5.93 5.24 12.32
N VAL A 23 -7.17 5.50 11.89
CA VAL A 23 -7.44 6.50 10.84
C VAL A 23 -6.92 7.87 11.24
N SER A 24 -7.07 8.26 12.52
CA SER A 24 -6.58 9.57 12.99
C SER A 24 -5.07 9.71 12.92
N SER A 25 -4.31 8.64 13.18
CA SER A 25 -2.85 8.62 13.02
C SER A 25 -2.49 8.74 11.54
N ALA A 26 -3.20 7.98 10.69
CA ALA A 26 -2.97 7.97 9.26
C ALA A 26 -3.13 9.34 8.60
N LEU A 27 -4.02 10.21 9.08
CA LEU A 27 -4.27 11.52 8.44
C LEU A 27 -3.00 12.37 8.30
N THR A 28 -2.11 12.33 9.30
CA THR A 28 -0.82 13.04 9.23
C THR A 28 0.16 12.30 8.31
N GLU A 29 0.17 10.97 8.38
CA GLU A 29 1.07 10.10 7.60
C GLU A 29 0.80 10.20 6.08
N ILE A 30 -0.46 10.40 5.69
CA ILE A 30 -0.89 10.48 4.27
C ILE A 30 -1.08 11.90 3.75
N GLU A 31 -0.70 12.94 4.50
CA GLU A 31 -0.98 14.33 4.12
C GLU A 31 -0.41 14.67 2.73
N SER A 32 0.85 14.30 2.48
CA SER A 32 1.50 14.51 1.17
C SER A 32 0.78 13.76 0.03
N TRP A 33 0.32 12.54 0.30
CA TRP A 33 -0.39 11.70 -0.65
C TRP A 33 -1.77 12.26 -1.00
N THR A 34 -2.55 12.66 0.00
CA THR A 34 -3.88 13.24 -0.20
C THR A 34 -3.84 14.63 -0.83
N LYS A 35 -2.74 15.37 -0.67
CA LYS A 35 -2.51 16.64 -1.37
C LYS A 35 -2.31 16.44 -2.87
N ILE A 36 -1.58 15.39 -3.28
CA ILE A 36 -1.30 15.09 -4.70
C ILE A 36 -2.45 14.33 -5.34
N TYR A 37 -3.06 13.40 -4.60
CA TYR A 37 -4.21 12.60 -5.01
C TYR A 37 -5.39 12.84 -4.05
N PRO A 38 -6.15 13.93 -4.22
CA PRO A 38 -7.31 14.21 -3.39
C PRO A 38 -8.36 13.12 -3.56
N GLY A 39 -8.90 12.62 -2.45
CA GLY A 39 -9.89 11.57 -2.48
C GLY A 39 -10.38 11.16 -1.10
N LYS A 40 -11.15 10.07 -1.07
CA LYS A 40 -11.76 9.56 0.15
C LYS A 40 -10.71 8.86 1.01
N VAL A 41 -10.70 9.16 2.31
CA VAL A 41 -9.91 8.41 3.31
C VAL A 41 -10.87 7.52 4.10
N LEU A 42 -10.56 6.23 4.23
CA LEU A 42 -11.39 5.29 4.99
C LEU A 42 -10.57 4.17 5.62
N GLU A 43 -11.11 3.57 6.68
CA GLU A 43 -10.65 2.26 7.18
C GLU A 43 -11.35 1.15 6.38
N TYR A 44 -10.60 0.10 6.03
CA TYR A 44 -11.21 -1.07 5.40
C TYR A 44 -12.20 -1.76 6.35
N ASP A 45 -13.41 -2.02 5.85
CA ASP A 45 -14.48 -2.65 6.60
C ASP A 45 -15.19 -3.76 5.81
N GLY A 46 -14.53 -4.37 4.83
CA GLY A 46 -15.09 -5.49 4.07
C GLY A 46 -15.61 -5.12 2.69
N GLN A 47 -15.17 -4.00 2.13
CA GLN A 47 -15.48 -3.61 0.75
C GLN A 47 -14.90 -4.62 -0.24
N GLU A 48 -15.57 -4.79 -1.38
CA GLU A 48 -15.07 -5.62 -2.49
C GLU A 48 -14.33 -4.79 -3.56
N GLU A 49 -14.63 -3.50 -3.66
CA GLU A 49 -14.03 -2.56 -4.59
C GLU A 49 -13.86 -1.18 -3.93
N PHE A 50 -12.97 -0.36 -4.48
CA PHE A 50 -12.76 1.02 -4.07
C PHE A 50 -12.93 1.97 -5.25
N GLU A 51 -13.37 3.19 -4.96
CA GLU A 51 -13.40 4.28 -5.94
C GLU A 51 -11.97 4.76 -6.21
N ASP A 52 -11.77 5.36 -7.38
CA ASP A 52 -10.49 5.99 -7.73
C ASP A 52 -10.08 7.06 -6.72
N HIS A 53 -8.78 7.12 -6.46
CA HIS A 53 -8.14 7.99 -5.46
C HIS A 53 -8.56 7.71 -4.01
N THR A 54 -9.07 6.51 -3.70
CA THR A 54 -9.32 6.12 -2.31
C THR A 54 -8.00 5.86 -1.57
N HIS A 55 -7.86 6.46 -0.38
CA HIS A 55 -6.81 6.19 0.59
C HIS A 55 -7.36 5.24 1.66
N VAL A 56 -6.90 4.00 1.62
CA VAL A 56 -7.33 2.91 2.51
C VAL A 56 -6.34 2.77 3.65
N VAL A 57 -6.85 2.99 4.87
CA VAL A 57 -6.11 2.82 6.11
C VAL A 57 -6.32 1.40 6.64
N TRP A 58 -5.21 0.68 6.81
CA TRP A 58 -5.15 -0.69 7.31
C TRP A 58 -4.68 -0.70 8.77
N THR A 59 -5.65 -0.67 9.68
CA THR A 59 -5.48 -0.95 11.12
C THR A 59 -5.29 -2.45 11.40
N ASP A 60 -4.88 -2.80 12.64
CA ASP A 60 -4.88 -4.20 13.09
C ASP A 60 -6.24 -4.89 12.92
N LYS A 61 -7.32 -4.16 13.19
CA LYS A 61 -8.70 -4.66 13.06
C LYS A 61 -9.02 -4.99 11.61
N SER A 62 -8.73 -4.06 10.69
CA SER A 62 -9.02 -4.25 9.27
C SER A 62 -8.10 -5.29 8.61
N CYS A 63 -6.84 -5.40 9.04
CA CYS A 63 -5.93 -6.48 8.69
C CYS A 63 -6.48 -7.84 9.13
N ALA A 64 -6.93 -7.97 10.38
CA ALA A 64 -7.57 -9.20 10.84
C ALA A 64 -8.81 -9.55 10.01
N LYS A 65 -9.61 -8.55 9.63
CA LYS A 65 -10.82 -8.72 8.83
C LYS A 65 -10.53 -9.31 7.44
N ILE A 66 -9.59 -8.72 6.69
CA ILE A 66 -9.25 -9.22 5.36
C ILE A 66 -8.64 -10.61 5.40
N ILE A 67 -7.87 -10.94 6.45
CA ILE A 67 -7.34 -12.29 6.64
C ILE A 67 -8.48 -13.29 6.88
N LEU A 68 -9.48 -12.97 7.71
CA LEU A 68 -10.64 -13.85 7.92
C LEU A 68 -11.48 -14.05 6.66
N GLN A 69 -11.50 -13.07 5.75
CA GLN A 69 -12.17 -13.17 4.45
C GLN A 69 -11.34 -13.91 3.39
N SER A 70 -10.06 -14.17 3.66
CA SER A 70 -9.17 -14.89 2.74
C SER A 70 -9.41 -16.41 2.79
N ASN A 71 -8.79 -17.15 1.85
CA ASN A 71 -8.90 -18.62 1.85
C ASN A 71 -8.16 -19.27 3.04
N GLN A 72 -8.51 -20.53 3.34
CA GLN A 72 -7.96 -21.27 4.48
C GLN A 72 -6.41 -21.39 4.47
N ARG A 73 -5.79 -21.41 3.29
CA ARG A 73 -4.33 -21.46 3.18
C ARG A 73 -3.69 -20.17 3.69
N ILE A 74 -4.23 -19.02 3.30
CA ILE A 74 -3.76 -17.69 3.75
C ILE A 74 -3.96 -17.55 5.25
N GLN A 75 -5.15 -17.89 5.76
CA GLN A 75 -5.45 -17.87 7.20
C GLN A 75 -4.46 -18.72 8.00
N LYS A 76 -4.15 -19.93 7.51
CA LYS A 76 -3.19 -20.83 8.14
C LYS A 76 -1.79 -20.21 8.18
N ILE A 77 -1.29 -19.67 7.06
CA ILE A 77 0.02 -19.02 7.01
C ILE A 77 0.08 -17.86 8.01
N TYR A 78 -0.92 -16.97 7.99
CA TYR A 78 -0.99 -15.82 8.89
C TYR A 78 -0.94 -16.22 10.37
N SER A 79 -1.64 -17.30 10.73
CA SER A 79 -1.63 -17.82 12.11
C SER A 79 -0.26 -18.31 12.59
N THR A 80 0.65 -18.66 11.67
CA THR A 80 2.03 -19.07 12.02
C THR A 80 2.98 -17.90 12.23
N LEU A 81 2.60 -16.68 11.83
CA LEU A 81 3.41 -15.49 12.00
C LEU A 81 3.32 -15.00 13.45
N THR A 82 4.45 -15.02 14.15
CA THR A 82 4.51 -14.68 15.58
C THR A 82 4.85 -13.21 15.82
N GLN A 83 5.56 -12.57 14.88
CA GLN A 83 5.96 -11.18 15.00
C GLN A 83 4.94 -10.26 14.34
N THR A 84 4.62 -9.15 14.99
CA THR A 84 3.69 -8.14 14.44
C THR A 84 4.16 -7.64 13.08
N ILE A 85 5.46 -7.36 12.92
CA ILE A 85 6.01 -6.87 11.65
C ILE A 85 5.79 -7.87 10.50
N GLN A 86 5.97 -9.18 10.75
CA GLN A 86 5.71 -10.22 9.75
C GLN A 86 4.24 -10.24 9.33
N ARG A 87 3.31 -10.01 10.26
CA ARG A 87 1.88 -9.95 9.97
C ARG A 87 1.52 -8.73 9.13
N LEU A 88 2.10 -7.57 9.44
CA LEU A 88 1.93 -6.35 8.66
C LEU A 88 2.47 -6.54 7.24
N ASP A 89 3.70 -7.04 7.12
CA ASP A 89 4.34 -7.37 5.84
C ASP A 89 3.57 -8.42 5.05
N PHE A 90 2.93 -9.38 5.71
CA PHE A 90 2.09 -10.34 5.02
C PHE A 90 0.81 -9.70 4.50
N CYS A 91 0.13 -8.89 5.32
CA CYS A 91 -1.12 -8.23 4.95
C CYS A 91 -0.97 -7.33 3.72
N ARG A 92 0.16 -6.61 3.56
CA ARG A 92 0.36 -5.75 2.37
C ARG A 92 0.24 -6.49 1.05
N TYR A 93 0.77 -7.72 0.99
CA TYR A 93 0.63 -8.53 -0.21
C TYR A 93 -0.81 -9.01 -0.42
N ILE A 94 -1.57 -9.23 0.65
CA ILE A 94 -2.96 -9.68 0.54
C ILE A 94 -3.85 -8.59 -0.06
N PHE A 95 -3.81 -7.37 0.46
CA PHE A 95 -4.65 -6.30 -0.08
C PHE A 95 -4.16 -5.78 -1.44
N LEU A 96 -2.84 -5.74 -1.71
CA LEU A 96 -2.33 -5.41 -3.04
C LEU A 96 -2.73 -6.47 -4.08
N HIS A 97 -2.72 -7.75 -3.71
CA HIS A 97 -3.18 -8.82 -4.60
C HIS A 97 -4.68 -8.72 -4.88
N LYS A 98 -5.49 -8.35 -3.87
CA LYS A 98 -6.95 -8.26 -4.00
C LYS A 98 -7.39 -7.00 -4.76
N PHE A 99 -6.81 -5.86 -4.47
CA PHE A 99 -7.30 -4.55 -4.93
C PHE A 99 -6.37 -3.83 -5.90
N GLY A 100 -5.13 -4.29 -6.07
CA GLY A 100 -4.11 -3.55 -6.81
C GLY A 100 -3.66 -2.31 -6.05
N GLY A 101 -3.29 -1.26 -6.79
CA GLY A 101 -2.92 0.04 -6.23
C GLY A 101 -1.48 0.14 -5.74
N VAL A 102 -1.25 1.16 -4.91
CA VAL A 102 0.06 1.52 -4.37
C VAL A 102 0.01 1.41 -2.85
N TYR A 103 0.89 0.59 -2.29
CA TYR A 103 1.17 0.59 -0.86
C TYR A 103 2.36 1.51 -0.58
N HIS A 104 2.28 2.25 0.52
CA HIS A 104 3.41 3.00 1.05
C HIS A 104 3.49 2.86 2.57
N ASP A 105 4.70 2.94 3.11
CA ASP A 105 4.89 3.01 4.56
C ASP A 105 4.44 4.39 5.06
N ALA A 106 4.06 4.46 6.34
CA ALA A 106 3.51 5.66 6.97
C ALA A 106 4.50 6.84 7.06
N ASP A 107 5.79 6.57 6.90
CA ASP A 107 6.89 7.54 6.95
C ASP A 107 7.37 7.99 5.56
N TYR A 108 6.73 7.52 4.48
CA TYR A 108 7.03 7.98 3.12
C TYR A 108 6.23 9.23 2.74
N THR A 109 6.93 10.27 2.31
CA THR A 109 6.32 11.46 1.70
C THR A 109 6.27 11.32 0.18
N LEU A 110 5.16 11.76 -0.40
CA LEU A 110 4.99 11.83 -1.85
C LEU A 110 5.26 13.26 -2.35
N GLU A 111 6.25 13.40 -3.24
CA GLU A 111 6.63 14.70 -3.82
C GLU A 111 6.08 14.91 -5.23
N LEU A 112 5.78 13.81 -5.96
CA LEU A 112 5.36 13.82 -7.35
C LEU A 112 4.25 12.79 -7.58
N PRO A 113 3.38 12.97 -8.60
CA PRO A 113 2.32 12.01 -8.92
C PRO A 113 2.92 10.68 -9.42
N ILE A 114 3.15 9.74 -8.50
CA ILE A 114 3.88 8.49 -8.74
C ILE A 114 3.28 7.63 -9.86
N LEU A 115 1.96 7.63 -10.03
CA LEU A 115 1.28 6.83 -11.05
C LEU A 115 1.76 7.16 -12.47
N ASN A 116 2.28 8.36 -12.71
CA ASN A 116 2.85 8.75 -14.02
C ASN A 116 4.21 8.11 -14.33
N TYR A 117 4.82 7.43 -13.34
CA TYR A 117 6.19 6.94 -13.39
C TYR A 117 6.32 5.44 -13.13
N ILE A 118 5.27 4.78 -12.63
CA ILE A 118 5.30 3.33 -12.39
C ILE A 118 5.01 2.60 -13.72
N PRO A 119 5.92 1.73 -14.19
CA PRO A 119 5.68 0.91 -15.37
C PRO A 119 4.56 -0.11 -15.11
N GLU A 120 3.99 -0.69 -16.17
CA GLU A 120 3.00 -1.77 -16.03
C GLU A 120 3.57 -2.95 -15.22
N GLY A 121 2.72 -3.53 -14.36
CA GLY A 121 3.06 -4.71 -13.58
C GLY A 121 3.27 -4.43 -12.08
N VAL A 122 4.31 -5.06 -11.51
CA VAL A 122 4.63 -4.99 -10.07
C VAL A 122 5.97 -4.26 -9.91
N GLY A 123 5.97 -3.20 -9.10
CA GLY A 123 7.17 -2.47 -8.71
C GLY A 123 7.38 -2.54 -7.19
N VAL A 124 8.63 -2.64 -6.77
CA VAL A 124 9.05 -2.52 -5.36
C VAL A 124 10.16 -1.49 -5.30
N VAL A 125 10.10 -0.59 -4.32
CA VAL A 125 11.14 0.42 -4.11
C VAL A 125 12.38 -0.27 -3.53
N GLU A 126 13.53 -0.12 -4.19
CA GLU A 126 14.85 -0.51 -3.66
C GLU A 126 15.53 0.74 -3.08
N SER A 127 16.04 0.62 -1.84
CA SER A 127 16.88 1.66 -1.26
C SER A 127 18.23 1.71 -1.99
N PRO A 128 18.69 2.89 -2.47
CA PRO A 128 20.01 3.02 -3.09
C PRO A 128 21.15 2.91 -2.06
N TYR A 129 20.85 2.91 -0.75
CA TYR A 129 21.83 2.92 0.32
C TYR A 129 22.08 1.49 0.84
N ARG A 130 23.15 0.85 0.35
CA ARG A 130 23.52 -0.52 0.76
C ARG A 130 24.37 -0.61 2.03
N TYR A 131 24.69 0.52 2.66
CA TYR A 131 25.79 0.59 3.62
C TYR A 131 25.37 0.42 5.09
N ASN A 132 24.10 0.66 5.44
CA ASN A 132 23.64 0.67 6.86
C ASN A 132 22.25 0.05 7.08
N GLU A 133 21.72 -0.71 6.12
CA GLU A 133 20.46 -1.44 6.28
C GLU A 133 20.78 -2.89 6.67
N ASP A 134 20.71 -3.22 7.98
CA ASP A 134 20.91 -4.58 8.50
C ASP A 134 19.83 -5.57 7.98
N VAL A 135 18.72 -5.03 7.46
CA VAL A 135 17.60 -5.76 6.86
C VAL A 135 17.16 -4.99 5.62
N GLN A 136 17.23 -5.67 4.48
CA GLN A 136 16.73 -5.19 3.19
C GLN A 136 15.85 -6.29 2.59
N ASN A 137 14.94 -5.93 1.67
CA ASN A 137 14.08 -6.86 0.92
C ASN A 137 14.95 -7.82 0.07
N ARG A 138 15.52 -8.86 0.70
CA ARG A 138 16.34 -9.90 0.08
C ARG A 138 15.52 -11.15 -0.21
#